data_AF-A0A6A8FGN7-F1
#
_entry.id   AF-A0A6A8FGN7-F1
#
_cell.length_a   1.000
_cell.length_b   1.000
_cell.length_c   1.000
_cell.angle_alpha   90.00
_cell.angle_beta   90.00
_cell.angle_gamma   90.00
#
_symmetry.space_group_name_H-M   'P 1'
#
loop_
_entity.id
_entity.type
_entity.pdbx_description
1 polymer ?
#
loop_
_entity_poly.entity_id
_entity_poly.type
_entity_poly.pdbx_seq_one_letter_code
_entity_poly.pdbx_strand_id
1 'polypeptide(L)' 'MPTHGSLTKAGKVRGQTPKIQGKVRLSPVSKLRNKNNFIKRFEKRRPPGQKKPERGGRR' A
#
# COMPACT_ATOMS: atom_id res chain seq x y z
N MET A 1 6.46 -35.71 -28.94
CA MET A 1 6.58 -34.60 -27.97
C MET A 1 6.10 -35.08 -26.61
N PRO A 2 6.81 -34.83 -25.50
CA PRO A 2 6.29 -35.12 -24.17
C PRO A 2 5.15 -34.14 -23.88
N THR A 3 3.95 -34.66 -23.65
CA THR A 3 2.73 -33.88 -23.42
C THR A 3 2.63 -33.33 -21.99
N HIS A 4 3.42 -33.87 -21.06
CA HIS A 4 3.31 -33.58 -19.62
C HIS A 4 4.65 -33.09 -19.07
N GLY A 5 4.71 -31.81 -18.70
CA GLY A 5 5.85 -31.21 -18.01
C GLY A 5 5.87 -31.51 -16.51
N SER A 6 6.99 -31.22 -15.84
CA SER A 6 7.14 -31.46 -14.40
C SER A 6 6.26 -30.52 -13.56
N LEU A 7 5.32 -31.08 -12.81
CA LEU A 7 4.44 -30.36 -11.88
C LEU A 7 5.15 -29.90 -10.59
N THR A 8 6.38 -30.35 -10.36
CA THR A 8 7.13 -30.12 -9.10
C THR A 8 7.39 -28.65 -8.77
N LYS A 9 7.35 -27.76 -9.77
CA LYS A 9 7.58 -26.31 -9.60
C LYS A 9 6.30 -25.52 -9.28
N ALA A 10 5.13 -26.17 -9.34
CA ALA A 10 3.85 -25.50 -9.09
C ALA A 10 3.82 -24.93 -7.66
N GLY A 11 3.60 -23.62 -7.53
CA GLY A 11 3.42 -22.98 -6.22
C GLY A 11 4.68 -22.82 -5.35
N LYS A 12 5.87 -23.27 -5.79
CA LYS A 12 7.14 -23.21 -5.03
C LYS A 12 7.38 -21.83 -4.40
N VAL A 13 7.27 -20.78 -5.21
CA VAL A 13 7.55 -19.40 -4.75
C VAL A 13 6.52 -18.95 -3.71
N ARG A 14 5.25 -19.32 -3.87
CA ARG A 14 4.18 -18.95 -2.93
C ARG A 14 4.29 -19.69 -1.60
N GLY A 15 4.79 -20.93 -1.59
CA GLY A 15 5.04 -21.69 -0.37
C GLY A 15 6.31 -21.25 0.37
N GLN A 16 7.32 -20.76 -0.35
CA GLN A 16 8.55 -20.23 0.23
C GLN A 16 8.37 -18.86 0.89
N THR A 17 7.40 -18.05 0.44
CA THR A 17 7.18 -16.70 0.99
C THR A 17 6.51 -16.77 2.37
N PRO A 18 7.14 -16.28 3.45
CA PRO A 18 6.52 -16.25 4.77
C PRO A 18 5.30 -15.31 4.77
N LYS A 19 4.22 -15.70 5.45
CA LYS A 19 3.01 -14.89 5.54
C LYS A 19 3.22 -13.75 6.55
N ILE A 20 3.29 -12.51 6.04
CA ILE A 20 3.34 -11.31 6.87
C ILE A 20 1.92 -10.77 7.10
N GLN A 21 1.60 -10.42 8.35
CA GLN A 21 0.31 -9.83 8.69
C GLN A 21 0.19 -8.38 8.20
N GLY A 22 -1.01 -8.01 7.76
CA GLY A 22 -1.30 -6.64 7.35
C GLY A 22 -1.33 -5.69 8.55
N LYS A 23 -0.80 -4.47 8.38
CA LYS A 23 -0.96 -3.40 9.39
C LYS A 23 -2.42 -2.97 9.44
N VAL A 24 -2.97 -2.79 10.64
CA VAL A 24 -4.31 -2.23 10.82
C VAL A 24 -4.33 -0.80 10.27
N ARG A 25 -5.28 -0.50 9.38
CA ARG A 25 -5.46 0.82 8.77
C ARG A 25 -6.88 1.31 9.03
N LEU A 26 -7.01 2.34 9.86
CA LEU A 26 -8.27 3.01 10.09
C LEU A 26 -8.40 4.22 9.16
N SER A 27 -9.47 4.22 8.36
CA SER A 27 -9.82 5.37 7.52
C SER A 27 -10.81 6.27 8.25
N PRO A 28 -10.66 7.60 8.17
CA PRO A 28 -11.64 8.51 8.74
C PRO A 28 -12.95 8.48 7.96
N VAL A 29 -14.04 8.91 8.59
CA VAL A 29 -15.35 9.10 7.95
C VAL A 29 -15.24 10.03 6.74
N SER A 30 -16.11 9.84 5.74
CA SER A 30 -16.13 10.57 4.47
C SER A 30 -16.01 12.09 4.62
N LYS A 31 -16.76 12.71 5.56
CA LYS A 31 -16.73 14.15 5.85
C LYS A 31 -15.32 14.64 6.22
N LEU A 32 -14.65 13.92 7.13
CA LEU A 32 -13.30 14.25 7.57
C LEU A 32 -12.27 13.98 6.47
N ARG A 33 -12.43 12.89 5.71
CA ARG A 33 -11.58 12.58 4.54
C ARG A 33 -11.62 13.72 3.53
N ASN A 34 -12.82 14.20 3.19
CA ASN A 34 -13.01 15.25 2.18
C ASN A 34 -12.46 16.60 2.68
N LYS A 35 -12.71 16.97 3.95
CA LYS A 35 -12.10 18.16 4.56
C LYS A 35 -10.58 18.10 4.53
N ASN A 36 -9.98 16.97 4.92
CA ASN A 36 -8.53 16.80 4.91
C ASN A 36 -7.94 16.85 3.48
N ASN A 37 -8.66 16.31 2.49
CA ASN A 37 -8.27 16.41 1.08
C ASN A 37 -8.32 17.85 0.57
N PHE A 38 -9.36 18.60 0.93
CA PHE A 38 -9.48 20.01 0.57
C PHE A 38 -8.31 20.82 1.14
N ILE A 39 -8.06 20.72 2.45
CA ILE A 39 -6.93 21.39 3.13
C ILE A 39 -5.60 20.99 2.48
N LYS A 40 -5.39 19.70 2.18
CA LYS A 40 -4.15 19.24 1.52
C LYS A 40 -3.95 19.89 0.14
N ARG A 41 -5.00 19.93 -0.69
CA ARG A 41 -4.92 20.32 -2.11
C ARG A 41 -4.97 21.83 -2.32
N PHE A 42 -5.82 22.54 -1.59
CA PHE A 42 -6.12 23.94 -1.88
C PHE A 42 -5.41 24.88 -0.91
N GLU A 43 -5.53 24.65 0.40
CA GLU A 43 -4.88 25.50 1.41
C GLU A 43 -3.37 25.29 1.41
N LYS A 44 -2.92 24.03 1.42
CA LYS A 44 -1.49 23.67 1.48
C LYS A 44 -0.83 23.50 0.12
N ARG A 45 -1.61 23.57 -0.98
CA ARG A 45 -1.18 23.39 -2.38
C ARG A 45 -0.24 22.18 -2.59
N ARG A 46 -0.46 21.08 -1.86
CA ARG A 46 0.40 19.89 -1.93
C ARG A 46 -0.06 18.94 -3.04
N PRO A 47 0.84 18.49 -3.94
CA PRO A 47 0.50 17.48 -4.93
C PRO A 47 0.02 16.16 -4.29
N PRO A 48 -0.83 15.40 -5.00
CA PRO A 48 -1.15 14.03 -4.60
C PRO A 48 0.13 13.20 -4.45
N GLY A 49 0.17 12.31 -3.47
CA GLY A 49 1.37 11.49 -3.18
C GLY A 49 2.44 12.11 -2.25
N GLN A 50 2.46 13.44 -2.04
CA GLN A 50 3.47 14.04 -1.16
C GLN A 50 3.21 13.76 0.34
N LYS A 51 4.26 13.34 1.06
CA LYS A 51 4.24 13.14 2.53
C LYS A 51 4.14 14.50 3.23
N LYS A 52 3.51 14.54 4.41
CA LYS A 52 3.59 15.72 5.28
C LYS A 52 5.06 15.98 5.63
N PRO A 53 5.55 17.23 5.64
CA PRO A 53 6.94 17.53 6.00
C PRO A 53 7.29 17.00 7.40
N GLU A 54 6.35 17.07 8.35
CA GLU A 54 6.46 16.47 9.70
C GLU A 54 6.73 14.94 9.72
N ARG A 55 6.45 14.23 8.62
CA ARG A 55 6.71 12.78 8.46
C ARG A 55 7.88 12.49 7.53
N GLY A 56 8.54 13.52 7.01
CA GLY A 56 9.76 13.41 6.21
C GLY A 56 10.97 13.64 7.09
N GLY A 57 11.47 12.58 7.74
CA GLY A 57 12.73 12.66 8.48
C GLY A 57 12.62 12.22 9.94
N ARG A 58 12.49 10.92 10.15
CA ARG A 58 13.35 10.26 11.13
C ARG A 58 14.13 9.23 10.34
N ARG A 59 15.40 9.56 10.07
CA ARG A 59 16.42 8.53 9.93
C ARG A 59 16.48 7.76 11.24
#